data_AF-A0AAU5DIQ1-F1
#
_entry.id   AF-A0AAU5DIQ1-F1
#
_cell.length_a   1.000
_cell.length_b   1.000
_cell.length_c   1.000
_cell.angle_alpha   90.00
_cell.angle_beta   90.00
_cell.angle_gamma   90.00
#
_symmetry.space_group_name_H-M   'P 1'
#
loop_
_entity.id
_entity.type
_entity.pdbx_description
1 polymer ?
#
loop_
_entity_poly.entity_id
_entity_poly.type
_entity_poly.pdbx_seq_one_letter_code
_entity_poly.pdbx_strand_id
1 'polypeptide(L)'
;MTYPIMPIDKLTWYHLPSLLAAEAGRLRYDRSRYPIHAVSNNAMACHWGGLLEDGHGGMRLTAEGRARLAEWKASPDGREWLASESGDDEDDQQEPPEGSRRQTPTEPEPAPSTEVASQLSLFLEGMEA
;
A
#
# COMPACT_ATOMS: atom_id res chain seq x y z
N MET A 1 27.34 2.38 2.59
CA MET A 1 26.71 2.42 3.93
C MET A 1 25.79 1.23 4.02
N THR A 2 26.08 0.28 4.90
CA THR A 2 25.19 -0.86 5.17
C THR A 2 24.32 -0.45 6.35
N TYR A 3 23.02 -0.28 6.14
CA TYR A 3 22.09 0.01 7.24
C TYR A 3 21.99 -1.22 8.15
N PRO A 4 21.92 -1.04 9.48
CA PRO A 4 21.70 -2.16 10.38
C PRO A 4 20.38 -2.86 10.03
N ILE A 5 20.43 -4.18 9.91
CA ILE A 5 19.23 -4.98 9.67
C ILE A 5 18.36 -4.89 10.93
N MET A 6 17.12 -4.44 10.79
CA MET A 6 16.15 -4.40 11.89
C MET A 6 15.30 -5.68 11.82
N PRO A 7 15.56 -6.69 12.64
CA PRO A 7 14.86 -7.97 12.53
C PRO A 7 13.35 -7.78 12.74
N ILE A 8 12.56 -8.39 11.85
CA ILE A 8 11.10 -8.40 11.95
C ILE A 8 10.70 -9.69 12.67
N ASP A 9 10.27 -9.66 13.92
CA ASP A 9 9.98 -10.92 14.63
C ASP A 9 8.67 -11.59 14.20
N LYS A 10 7.70 -10.79 13.71
CA LYS A 10 6.39 -11.26 13.28
C LYS A 10 5.91 -10.53 12.03
N LEU A 11 5.40 -11.28 11.05
CA LEU A 11 4.71 -10.70 9.90
C LEU A 11 3.33 -10.17 10.33
N THR A 12 2.99 -8.98 9.86
CA THR A 12 1.75 -8.27 10.21
C THR A 12 1.17 -7.63 8.96
N TRP A 13 -0.04 -7.07 9.06
CA TRP A 13 -0.69 -6.30 7.99
C TRP A 13 0.23 -5.26 7.34
N TYR A 14 1.22 -4.74 8.06
CA TYR A 14 2.18 -3.77 7.55
C TYR A 14 3.14 -4.39 6.52
N HIS A 15 3.58 -5.63 6.74
CA HIS A 15 4.59 -6.31 5.94
C HIS A 15 3.97 -7.07 4.75
N LEU A 16 2.85 -7.75 5.00
CA LEU A 16 2.26 -8.75 4.11
C LEU A 16 1.97 -8.24 2.69
N PRO A 17 1.39 -7.04 2.48
CA PRO A 17 1.11 -6.56 1.13
C PRO A 17 2.37 -6.44 0.27
N SER A 18 3.49 -6.00 0.84
CA SER A 18 4.74 -5.84 0.10
C SER A 18 5.38 -7.19 -0.22
N LEU A 19 5.34 -8.14 0.71
CA LEU A 19 5.88 -9.48 0.49
C LEU A 19 5.06 -10.25 -0.56
N LEU A 20 3.73 -10.18 -0.52
CA LEU A 20 2.83 -10.77 -1.51
C LEU A 20 3.00 -10.10 -2.89
N ALA A 21 3.16 -8.77 -2.95
CA ALA A 21 3.44 -8.06 -4.20
C ALA A 21 4.80 -8.46 -4.78
N ALA A 22 5.83 -8.65 -3.95
CA ALA A 22 7.14 -9.10 -4.39
C ALA A 22 7.10 -10.55 -4.91
N GLU A 23 6.39 -11.44 -4.22
CA GLU A 23 6.19 -12.83 -4.64
C GLU A 23 5.49 -12.90 -6.01
N ALA A 24 4.47 -12.06 -6.23
CA ALA A 24 3.76 -11.95 -7.50
C ALA A 24 4.54 -11.19 -8.59
N GLY A 25 5.76 -10.71 -8.31
CA GLY A 25 6.55 -9.91 -9.25
C GLY A 25 5.98 -8.51 -9.57
N ARG A 26 5.06 -8.03 -8.72
CA ARG A 26 4.36 -6.74 -8.88
C ARG A 26 5.04 -5.59 -8.13
N LEU A 27 5.98 -5.87 -7.24
CA LEU A 27 6.69 -4.85 -6.47
C LEU A 27 7.81 -4.18 -7.28
N ARG A 28 7.44 -3.17 -8.08
CA ARG A 28 8.35 -2.44 -8.99
C ARG A 28 8.74 -1.07 -8.46
N TYR A 29 9.91 -0.59 -8.88
CA TYR A 29 10.31 0.80 -8.66
C TYR A 29 9.62 1.70 -9.66
N ASP A 30 8.79 2.63 -9.18
CA ASP A 30 8.22 3.69 -10.00
C ASP A 30 8.91 5.02 -9.69
N ARG A 31 10.12 5.18 -10.23
CA ARG A 31 10.91 6.41 -10.07
C ARG A 31 10.31 7.62 -10.78
N SER A 32 9.47 7.39 -11.80
CA SER A 32 8.74 8.46 -12.49
C SER A 32 7.65 9.06 -11.63
N ARG A 33 6.93 8.21 -10.88
CA ARG A 33 5.82 8.63 -10.02
C ARG A 33 6.29 9.07 -8.64
N TYR A 34 7.38 8.48 -8.15
CA TYR A 34 7.96 8.81 -6.85
C TYR A 34 9.48 8.97 -6.96
N PRO A 35 9.96 10.18 -7.32
CA PRO A 35 11.39 10.42 -7.54
C PRO A 35 12.24 10.33 -6.26
N ILE A 36 11.62 10.56 -5.09
CA ILE A 36 12.28 10.52 -3.78
C ILE A 36 12.04 9.16 -3.09
N HIS A 37 10.81 8.64 -3.15
CA HIS A 37 10.41 7.37 -2.53
C HIS A 37 9.80 6.43 -3.55
N ALA A 38 10.62 5.91 -4.47
CA ALA A 38 10.23 5.00 -5.56
C ALA A 38 9.61 3.66 -5.11
N VAL A 39 9.52 3.43 -3.79
CA VAL A 39 8.97 2.25 -3.12
C VAL A 39 8.24 2.71 -1.86
N SER A 40 7.21 1.96 -1.47
CA SER A 40 6.47 2.22 -0.23
C SER A 40 7.35 2.01 1.01
N ASN A 41 7.03 2.72 2.10
CA ASN A 41 7.71 2.55 3.39
C ASN A 41 7.63 1.11 3.90
N ASN A 42 6.52 0.41 3.64
CA ASN A 42 6.33 -0.98 4.02
C ASN A 42 7.33 -1.91 3.31
N ALA A 43 7.60 -1.66 2.03
CA ALA A 43 8.60 -2.39 1.26
C ALA A 43 10.02 -2.08 1.77
N MET A 44 10.31 -0.81 2.07
CA MET A 44 11.58 -0.42 2.68
C MET A 44 11.80 -1.04 4.06
N ALA A 45 10.77 -1.13 4.89
CA ALA A 45 10.84 -1.81 6.18
C ALA A 45 11.15 -3.30 6.02
N CYS A 46 10.52 -3.98 5.05
CA CYS A 46 10.84 -5.37 4.73
C CYS A 46 12.26 -5.53 4.17
N HIS A 47 12.75 -4.54 3.42
CA HIS A 47 14.12 -4.52 2.92
C HIS A 47 15.15 -4.35 4.05
N TRP A 48 14.95 -3.39 4.95
CA TRP A 48 15.78 -3.23 6.15
C TRP A 48 15.67 -4.41 7.11
N GLY A 49 14.54 -5.11 7.12
CA GLY A 49 14.37 -6.36 7.86
C GLY A 49 14.92 -7.60 7.18
N GLY A 50 15.57 -7.47 6.01
CA GLY A 50 16.22 -8.58 5.31
C GLY A 50 15.26 -9.53 4.59
N LEU A 51 13.98 -9.19 4.46
CA LEU A 51 12.97 -10.01 3.78
C LEU A 51 12.87 -9.69 2.29
N LEU A 52 13.26 -8.47 1.89
CA LEU A 52 13.35 -8.02 0.51
C LEU A 52 14.77 -7.57 0.16
N GLU A 53 15.13 -7.73 -1.10
CA GLU A 53 16.37 -7.22 -1.67
C GLU A 53 16.12 -6.54 -3.02
N ASP A 54 17.04 -5.67 -3.43
CA ASP A 54 17.05 -5.08 -4.75
C ASP A 54 17.14 -6.16 -5.84
N GLY A 55 16.22 -6.12 -6.79
CA GLY A 55 16.21 -6.92 -8.00
C GLY A 55 16.22 -6.05 -9.26
N HIS A 56 16.18 -6.71 -10.42
CA HIS A 56 16.07 -5.98 -11.68
C HIS A 56 14.64 -5.42 -11.86
N GLY A 57 14.49 -4.10 -11.80
CA GLY A 57 13.21 -3.41 -12.02
C GLY A 57 12.28 -3.33 -10.79
N GLY A 58 12.73 -3.78 -9.62
CA GLY A 58 11.92 -3.78 -8.40
C GLY A 58 12.56 -4.56 -7.26
N MET A 59 11.83 -4.69 -6.15
CA MET A 59 12.26 -5.50 -5.02
C MET A 59 11.79 -6.94 -5.16
N ARG A 60 12.60 -7.89 -4.71
CA ARG A 60 12.31 -9.33 -4.73
C ARG A 60 12.48 -9.94 -3.35
N LEU A 61 11.84 -11.08 -3.10
CA LEU A 61 12.00 -11.82 -1.85
C LEU A 61 13.40 -12.39 -1.71
N THR A 62 13.97 -12.27 -0.51
CA THR A 62 15.15 -13.06 -0.09
C THR A 62 14.74 -14.51 0.20
N ALA A 63 15.72 -15.38 0.48
CA ALA A 63 15.41 -16.75 0.92
C ALA A 63 14.62 -16.76 2.24
N GLU A 64 15.01 -15.91 3.19
CA GLU A 64 14.30 -15.73 4.46
C GLU A 64 12.89 -15.16 4.26
N GLY A 65 12.75 -14.14 3.41
CA GLY A 65 11.46 -13.57 3.05
C GLY A 65 10.49 -14.62 2.47
N ARG A 66 10.99 -15.50 1.58
CA ARG A 66 10.21 -16.62 1.05
C ARG A 66 9.80 -17.60 2.14
N ALA A 67 10.71 -18.00 3.01
CA ALA A 67 10.44 -18.98 4.07
C ALA A 67 9.36 -18.47 5.04
N ARG A 68 9.50 -17.22 5.51
CA ARG A 68 8.53 -16.62 6.43
C ARG A 68 7.18 -16.34 5.81
N LEU A 69 7.16 -15.90 4.54
CA LEU A 69 5.90 -15.74 3.83
C LEU A 69 5.19 -17.09 3.67
N ALA A 70 5.92 -18.15 3.31
CA ALA A 70 5.36 -19.50 3.19
C ALA A 70 4.83 -20.03 4.54
N GLU A 71 5.56 -19.80 5.63
CA GLU A 71 5.12 -20.15 6.99
C GLU A 71 3.83 -19.42 7.37
N TRP A 72 3.76 -18.11 7.14
CA TRP A 72 2.55 -17.34 7.39
C TRP A 72 1.37 -17.84 6.55
N LYS A 73 1.56 -18.09 5.25
CA LYS A 73 0.51 -18.67 4.39
C LYS A 73 0.03 -20.03 4.85
N ALA A 74 0.90 -20.82 5.48
CA ALA A 74 0.55 -22.13 6.02
C ALA A 74 -0.14 -22.06 7.38
N SER A 75 -0.06 -20.93 8.10
CA SER A 75 -0.71 -20.70 9.39
C SER A 75 -2.24 -20.58 9.27
N PRO A 76 -3.01 -20.82 10.35
CA PRO A 76 -4.46 -20.61 10.35
C PRO A 76 -4.85 -19.19 9.91
N ASP A 77 -4.23 -18.16 10.49
CA ASP A 77 -4.48 -16.75 10.17
C ASP A 77 -4.23 -16.46 8.69
N GLY A 78 -3.14 -16.98 8.12
CA GLY A 78 -2.81 -16.78 6.71
C GLY A 78 -3.78 -17.49 5.77
N ARG A 79 -4.24 -18.70 6.12
CA ARG A 79 -5.24 -19.43 5.35
C ARG A 79 -6.59 -18.75 5.37
N GLU A 80 -7.03 -18.26 6.53
CA GLU A 80 -8.28 -17.53 6.69
C GLU A 80 -8.27 -16.23 5.89
N TRP A 81 -7.20 -15.44 6.01
CA TRP A 81 -7.06 -14.19 5.25
C TRP A 81 -7.00 -14.43 3.73
N LEU A 82 -6.27 -15.44 3.27
CA LEU A 82 -6.22 -15.77 1.85
C LEU A 82 -7.58 -16.27 1.32
N ALA A 83 -8.35 -16.97 2.14
CA ALA A 83 -9.69 -17.41 1.80
C ALA A 83 -10.66 -16.22 1.69
N SER A 84 -10.56 -15.22 2.57
CA SER A 84 -11.40 -14.02 2.49
C SER A 84 -11.11 -13.17 1.24
N GLU A 85 -9.85 -13.05 0.84
CA GLU A 85 -9.46 -12.28 -0.36
C GLU A 85 -9.83 -13.00 -1.67
N SER A 86 -10.06 -14.32 -1.63
CA SER A 86 -10.48 -15.11 -2.79
C SER A 86 -12.00 -15.21 -2.94
N GLY A 87 -12.77 -14.69 -1.97
CA GLY A 87 -14.23 -14.81 -1.90
C GLY A 87 -15.02 -13.64 -2.47
N ASP A 88 -14.36 -12.56 -2.92
CA ASP A 88 -15.02 -11.32 -3.36
C ASP A 88 -15.35 -11.25 -4.87
N ASP A 89 -15.22 -12.36 -5.62
CA ASP A 89 -15.48 -12.40 -7.09
C ASP A 89 -16.84 -13.00 -7.51
N GLU A 90 -17.74 -13.35 -6.58
CA GLU A 90 -19.08 -13.87 -6.93
C GLU A 90 -20.21 -13.30 -6.05
N ASP A 91 -20.55 -12.01 -6.18
CA ASP A 91 -21.97 -11.58 -6.16
C ASP A 91 -22.18 -10.15 -6.72
N ASP A 92 -23.25 -9.98 -7.50
CA ASP A 92 -23.84 -8.74 -8.03
C ASP A 92 -23.15 -7.99 -9.19
N GLN A 93 -23.15 -8.61 -10.39
CA GLN A 93 -23.53 -7.87 -11.60
C GLN A 93 -25.04 -7.58 -11.58
N GLN A 94 -25.48 -6.58 -10.82
CA GLN A 94 -26.76 -5.93 -11.05
C GLN A 94 -26.53 -4.68 -11.89
N GLU A 95 -26.80 -4.81 -13.19
CA GLU A 95 -26.97 -3.67 -14.08
C GLU A 95 -27.99 -2.68 -13.48
N PRO A 96 -27.66 -1.38 -13.35
CA PRO A 96 -28.68 -0.40 -13.05
C PRO A 96 -29.59 -0.24 -14.28
N PRO A 97 -30.92 -0.38 -14.16
CA PRO A 97 -31.80 -0.18 -15.30
C PRO A 97 -31.78 1.30 -15.74
N GLU A 98 -31.42 1.51 -17.00
CA GLU A 98 -31.59 2.78 -17.68
C GLU A 98 -33.08 3.19 -17.70
N GLY A 99 -33.35 4.42 -17.24
CA GLY A 99 -34.48 5.19 -17.73
C GLY A 99 -35.40 5.78 -16.65
N SER A 100 -35.22 7.08 -16.35
CA SER A 100 -36.30 8.04 -16.55
C SER A 100 -35.83 9.50 -16.49
N ARG A 101 -36.48 10.31 -17.32
CA ARG A 101 -36.16 11.68 -17.72
C ARG A 101 -36.37 12.73 -16.61
N ARG A 102 -35.51 13.76 -16.68
CA ARG A 102 -35.75 15.21 -16.49
C ARG A 102 -36.56 15.67 -15.27
N GLN A 103 -35.91 16.47 -14.42
CA GLN A 103 -36.34 17.84 -14.07
C GLN A 103 -35.22 18.58 -13.32
N THR A 104 -34.64 19.62 -13.94
CA THR A 104 -34.09 20.81 -13.24
C THR A 104 -35.26 21.58 -12.61
N PRO A 105 -35.13 22.22 -11.42
CA PRO A 105 -34.57 23.58 -11.41
C PRO A 105 -33.90 24.09 -10.11
N THR A 106 -33.05 25.10 -10.31
CA THR A 106 -32.70 26.22 -9.42
C THR A 106 -31.68 26.01 -8.28
N GLU A 107 -30.49 26.51 -8.57
CA GLU A 107 -29.42 26.91 -7.65
C GLU A 107 -29.91 27.94 -6.59
N PRO A 108 -29.28 28.00 -5.40
CA PRO A 108 -28.24 29.01 -5.25
C PRO A 108 -26.96 28.48 -4.57
N GLU A 109 -25.83 28.91 -5.11
CA GLU A 109 -24.47 28.80 -4.59
C GLU A 109 -24.37 29.16 -3.10
N PRO A 110 -23.59 28.38 -2.32
CA PRO A 110 -22.76 29.01 -1.30
C PRO A 110 -21.26 28.71 -1.52
N ALA A 111 -20.52 29.82 -1.52
CA ALA A 111 -19.09 30.07 -1.58
C ALA A 111 -18.10 28.96 -1.15
N PRO A 112 -16.87 28.97 -1.72
CA PRO A 112 -15.82 28.03 -1.36
C PRO A 112 -15.41 28.20 0.11
N SER A 113 -15.62 27.17 0.93
CA SER A 113 -15.01 27.06 2.26
C SER A 113 -13.49 26.95 2.12
N THR A 114 -12.81 28.10 2.14
CA THR A 114 -11.39 28.24 2.44
C THR A 114 -11.12 27.84 3.88
N GLU A 115 -10.98 26.54 4.15
CA GLU A 115 -10.50 26.06 5.46
C GLU A 115 -9.73 24.73 5.35
N VAL A 116 -8.74 24.67 4.45
CA VAL A 116 -7.65 23.67 4.55
C VAL A 116 -6.28 24.32 4.25
N ALA A 117 -6.17 25.63 4.48
CA ALA A 117 -4.92 26.39 4.30
C ALA A 117 -4.18 26.67 5.61
N SER A 118 -4.40 25.87 6.66
CA SER A 118 -3.80 26.10 7.99
C SER A 118 -3.03 24.91 8.59
N GLN A 119 -2.71 23.87 7.82
CA GLN A 119 -1.86 22.76 8.30
C GLN A 119 -0.50 22.63 7.59
N LEU A 120 -0.07 23.65 6.83
CA LEU A 120 1.26 23.68 6.20
C LEU A 120 2.21 24.75 6.77
N SER A 121 1.86 25.41 7.87
CA SER A 121 2.71 26.44 8.49
C SER A 121 3.47 25.98 9.75
N LEU A 122 3.36 24.70 10.15
CA LEU A 122 3.96 24.18 11.38
C LEU A 122 5.22 23.31 11.17
N PHE A 123 5.79 23.32 9.96
CA PHE A 123 7.02 22.56 9.64
C PHE A 123 8.18 23.39 9.06
N LEU A 124 8.08 24.72 9.03
CA LEU A 124 9.18 25.60 8.59
C LEU A 124 9.73 26.55 9.67
N GLU A 125 9.25 26.49 10.91
CA GLU A 125 9.69 27.38 12.00
C GLU A 125 10.56 26.65 13.03
N GLY A 126 11.50 25.82 12.55
CA GLY A 126 12.41 25.04 13.40
C GLY A 126 13.78 24.77 12.78
N MET A 127 14.22 25.61 11.83
CA MET A 127 15.50 25.44 11.13
C MET A 127 16.37 26.70 11.09
N GLU A 128 16.19 27.63 12.03
CA GLU A 128 17.16 28.70 12.28
C GLU A 128 17.39 28.83 13.80
N ALA A 129 18.42 28.15 14.31
CA ALA A 129 19.13 28.51 15.54
C ALA A 129 20.57 28.01 15.45
#